data_AF-A0A956LCI8-F1
#
_entry.id   AF-A0A956LCI8-F1
#
_cell.length_a   1.000
_cell.length_b   1.000
_cell.length_c   1.000
_cell.angle_alpha   90.00
_cell.angle_beta   90.00
_cell.angle_gamma   90.00
#
_symmetry.space_group_name_H-M   'P 1'
#
loop_
_entity.id
_entity.type
_entity.pdbx_description
1 polymer ?
#
loop_
_entity_poly.entity_id
_entity_poly.type
_entity_poly.pdbx_seq_one_letter_code
_entity_poly.pdbx_strand_id
1 'polypeptide(L)'
;LFEARGFERVRVEDIAAAAGVGRRTFFRYFASKEEVAFPEHRRRLDRFGALMQERLPGEPPMIAVQRALVALGAHLMATRDEVVAQQAIVDASPTLIAGDRARDREWDDAVAAALAGGASPTTRQRVTAGAMMGAIRSTLRVWFEGQGREDLVRMGLETFALLADGLAPGRARAQGPRPTTT
;
A
#
# COMPACT_ATOMS: atom_id res chain seq x y z
N LEU A 1 15.32 -18.07 -3.49
CA LEU A 1 16.70 -17.57 -3.69
C LEU A 1 17.06 -16.43 -2.75
N PHE A 2 16.33 -15.31 -2.77
CA PHE A 2 16.63 -14.16 -1.91
C PHE A 2 16.54 -14.47 -0.42
N GLU A 3 15.56 -15.26 0.01
CA GLU A 3 15.46 -15.70 1.41
C GLU A 3 16.69 -16.52 1.85
N ALA A 4 17.09 -17.50 1.05
CA ALA A 4 18.21 -18.39 1.39
C ALA A 4 19.60 -17.74 1.29
N ARG A 5 19.81 -16.87 0.29
CA ARG A 5 21.14 -16.30 -0.02
C ARG A 5 21.26 -14.82 0.30
N GLY A 6 20.18 -14.10 0.56
CA GLY A 6 20.15 -12.64 0.69
C GLY A 6 20.19 -11.92 -0.66
N PHE A 7 19.48 -10.80 -0.77
CA PHE A 7 19.32 -10.04 -2.01
C PHE A 7 20.66 -9.63 -2.64
N GLU A 8 21.62 -9.16 -1.83
CA GLU A 8 22.90 -8.63 -2.33
C GLU A 8 23.79 -9.70 -2.97
N ARG A 9 23.74 -10.94 -2.47
CA ARG A 9 24.58 -12.05 -2.96
C ARG A 9 23.98 -12.79 -4.16
N VAL A 10 22.70 -12.56 -4.45
CA VAL A 10 22.03 -13.16 -5.61
C VAL A 10 22.25 -12.27 -6.83
N ARG A 11 22.74 -12.86 -7.92
CA ARG A 11 22.91 -12.18 -9.21
C ARG A 11 21.73 -12.47 -10.14
N VAL A 12 21.55 -11.65 -11.18
CA VAL A 12 20.50 -11.89 -12.19
C VAL A 12 20.69 -13.25 -12.87
N GLU A 13 21.94 -13.67 -13.07
CA GLU A 13 22.29 -14.97 -13.64
C GLU A 13 21.82 -16.14 -12.76
N ASP A 14 21.94 -16.01 -11.43
CA ASP A 14 21.44 -17.02 -10.49
C ASP A 14 19.92 -17.18 -10.62
N ILE A 15 19.20 -16.05 -10.74
CA ILE A 15 17.75 -16.02 -10.86
C ILE A 15 17.31 -16.63 -12.21
N ALA A 16 17.96 -16.21 -13.29
CA ALA A 16 17.67 -16.69 -14.64
C ALA A 16 17.93 -18.20 -14.75
N ALA A 17 19.06 -18.68 -14.21
CA ALA A 17 19.39 -20.10 -14.17
C ALA A 17 18.35 -20.90 -13.35
N ALA A 18 17.98 -20.41 -12.17
CA ALA A 18 16.96 -21.07 -11.34
C ALA A 18 15.57 -21.10 -11.99
N ALA A 19 15.25 -20.11 -12.83
CA ALA A 19 14.00 -20.06 -13.59
C ALA A 19 14.08 -20.78 -14.96
N GLY A 20 15.22 -21.40 -15.31
CA GLY A 20 15.39 -22.11 -16.58
C GLY A 20 15.38 -21.21 -17.81
N VAL A 21 15.70 -19.91 -17.65
CA VAL A 21 15.70 -18.93 -18.74
C VAL A 21 17.07 -18.28 -18.92
N GLY A 22 17.36 -17.79 -20.13
CA GLY A 22 18.54 -16.98 -20.38
C GLY A 22 18.43 -15.55 -19.84
N ARG A 23 19.57 -14.89 -19.59
CA ARG A 23 19.64 -13.49 -19.12
C ARG A 23 18.85 -12.51 -20.01
N ARG A 24 18.88 -12.68 -21.33
CA ARG A 24 18.07 -11.86 -22.26
C ARG A 24 16.57 -12.01 -22.01
N THR A 25 16.11 -13.22 -21.68
CA THR A 25 14.71 -13.49 -21.36
C THR A 25 14.33 -12.85 -20.02
N PHE A 26 15.21 -12.90 -19.02
CA PHE A 26 14.99 -12.19 -17.76
C PHE A 26 14.74 -10.69 -18.00
N PHE A 27 15.63 -10.01 -18.73
CA PHE A 27 15.50 -8.57 -19.00
C PHE A 27 14.34 -8.19 -19.91
N ARG A 28 13.68 -9.17 -20.54
CA ARG A 28 12.41 -8.96 -21.24
C ARG A 28 11.25 -8.71 -20.26
N TYR A 29 11.30 -9.32 -19.08
CA TYR A 29 10.24 -9.22 -18.07
C TYR A 29 10.55 -8.23 -16.96
N PHE A 30 11.83 -8.06 -16.62
CA PHE A 30 12.25 -7.22 -15.51
C PHE A 30 13.36 -6.26 -15.97
N ALA A 31 13.17 -4.98 -15.75
CA ALA A 31 14.17 -3.94 -16.01
C ALA A 31 15.39 -4.09 -15.09
N SER A 32 15.22 -4.65 -13.89
CA SER A 32 16.29 -4.82 -12.92
C SER A 32 16.10 -6.01 -11.98
N LYS A 33 17.12 -6.33 -11.17
CA LYS A 33 17.04 -7.36 -10.14
C LYS A 33 16.05 -6.97 -9.03
N GLU A 34 16.04 -5.69 -8.67
CA GLU A 34 15.18 -5.10 -7.66
C GLU A 34 13.71 -5.29 -8.03
N GLU A 35 13.34 -5.15 -9.31
CA GLU A 35 11.96 -5.33 -9.76
C GLU A 35 11.40 -6.71 -9.44
N VAL A 36 12.24 -7.75 -9.48
CA VAL A 36 11.87 -9.13 -9.13
C VAL A 36 11.51 -9.26 -7.65
N ALA A 37 12.04 -8.39 -6.78
CA ALA A 37 11.68 -8.38 -5.37
C ALA A 37 10.31 -7.70 -5.11
N PHE A 38 9.71 -7.07 -6.12
CA PHE A 38 8.42 -6.38 -6.05
C PHE A 38 7.46 -6.79 -7.18
N PRO A 39 7.20 -8.10 -7.40
CA PRO A 39 6.48 -8.58 -8.58
C PRO A 39 5.03 -8.05 -8.65
N GLU A 40 4.41 -7.79 -7.51
CA GLU A 40 3.01 -7.36 -7.43
C GLU A 40 2.81 -5.84 -7.42
N HIS A 41 3.88 -5.03 -7.33
CA HIS A 41 3.72 -3.57 -7.20
C HIS A 41 2.95 -2.96 -8.38
N ARG A 42 3.39 -3.24 -9.61
CA ARG A 42 2.72 -2.74 -10.82
C ARG A 42 1.29 -3.27 -10.93
N ARG A 43 1.09 -4.57 -10.68
CA ARG A 43 -0.23 -5.23 -10.73
C ARG A 43 -1.21 -4.59 -9.73
N ARG A 44 -0.76 -4.24 -8.53
CA ARG A 44 -1.59 -3.56 -7.53
C ARG A 44 -1.96 -2.14 -7.95
N LEU A 45 -1.04 -1.38 -8.54
CA LEU A 45 -1.34 -0.06 -9.11
C LEU A 45 -2.33 -0.15 -10.28
N ASP A 46 -2.16 -1.13 -11.16
CA ASP A 46 -3.08 -1.35 -12.29
C ASP A 46 -4.48 -1.74 -11.77
N ARG A 47 -4.53 -2.60 -10.75
CA ARG A 47 -5.78 -3.00 -10.10
C ARG A 47 -6.44 -1.83 -9.38
N PHE A 48 -5.68 -0.98 -8.71
CA PHE A 48 -6.17 0.26 -8.13
C PHE A 48 -6.82 1.14 -9.22
N GLY A 49 -6.12 1.34 -10.34
CA GLY A 49 -6.64 2.10 -11.47
C GLY A 49 -7.95 1.51 -12.02
N ALA A 50 -8.02 0.19 -12.18
CA ALA A 50 -9.23 -0.50 -12.61
C ALA A 50 -10.41 -0.30 -11.64
N LEU A 51 -10.17 -0.46 -10.33
CA LEU A 51 -11.19 -0.24 -9.29
C LEU A 51 -11.71 1.21 -9.27
N MET A 52 -10.87 2.17 -9.66
CA MET A 52 -11.27 3.58 -9.80
C MET A 52 -12.12 3.83 -11.05
N GLN A 53 -11.98 3.02 -12.11
CA GLN A 53 -12.88 3.09 -13.28
C GLN A 53 -14.28 2.54 -12.98
N GLU A 54 -14.39 1.65 -11.98
CA GLU A 54 -15.68 1.10 -11.51
C GLU A 54 -16.45 2.05 -10.57
N ARG A 55 -16.00 3.31 -10.43
CA ARG A 55 -16.62 4.29 -9.54
C ARG A 55 -18.08 4.54 -9.90
N LEU A 56 -18.97 4.47 -8.90
CA LEU A 56 -20.39 4.68 -9.12
C LEU A 56 -20.70 6.15 -9.44
N PRO A 57 -21.74 6.43 -10.25
CA PRO A 57 -22.21 7.80 -10.46
C PRO A 57 -22.54 8.48 -9.13
N GLY A 58 -21.94 9.64 -8.87
CA GLY A 58 -22.13 10.39 -7.62
C GLY A 58 -21.30 9.90 -6.43
N GLU A 59 -20.51 8.82 -6.56
CA GLU A 59 -19.63 8.37 -5.48
C GLU A 59 -18.51 9.40 -5.23
N PRO A 60 -18.36 9.91 -3.99
CA PRO A 60 -17.30 10.83 -3.67
C PRO A 60 -15.92 10.19 -3.95
N PRO A 61 -14.95 10.90 -4.56
CA PRO A 61 -13.65 10.34 -4.91
C PRO A 61 -12.92 9.66 -3.75
N MET A 62 -13.03 10.23 -2.54
CA MET A 62 -12.42 9.67 -1.34
C MET A 62 -13.01 8.31 -0.95
N ILE A 63 -14.33 8.13 -1.10
CA ILE A 63 -15.00 6.86 -0.81
C ILE A 63 -14.57 5.79 -1.81
N ALA A 64 -14.48 6.15 -3.10
CA ALA A 64 -13.99 5.26 -4.14
C ALA A 64 -12.54 4.80 -3.87
N VAL A 65 -11.66 5.71 -3.44
CA VAL A 65 -10.28 5.38 -3.06
C VAL A 65 -10.23 4.45 -1.84
N GLN A 66 -11.00 4.75 -0.78
CA GLN A 66 -11.06 3.89 0.41
C GLN A 66 -11.52 2.47 0.05
N ARG A 67 -12.60 2.36 -0.74
CA ARG A 67 -13.11 1.08 -1.26
C ARG A 67 -12.03 0.32 -2.04
N ALA A 68 -11.30 1.01 -2.93
CA ALA A 68 -10.25 0.40 -3.73
C ALA A 68 -9.08 -0.09 -2.87
N LEU A 69 -8.62 0.71 -1.91
CA LEU A 69 -7.54 0.33 -0.99
C LEU A 69 -7.94 -0.83 -0.07
N VAL A 70 -9.19 -0.88 0.40
CA VAL A 70 -9.73 -2.02 1.16
C VAL A 70 -9.74 -3.29 0.31
N ALA A 71 -10.19 -3.21 -0.94
CA ALA A 71 -10.19 -4.35 -1.86
C ALA A 71 -8.76 -4.88 -2.12
N LEU A 72 -7.78 -3.99 -2.21
CA LEU A 72 -6.36 -4.39 -2.27
C LEU A 72 -5.90 -5.05 -0.97
N GLY A 73 -6.26 -4.51 0.19
CA GLY A 73 -5.98 -5.14 1.49
C GLY A 73 -6.55 -6.56 1.60
N ALA A 74 -7.77 -6.78 1.12
CA ALA A 74 -8.38 -8.11 1.05
C ALA A 74 -7.58 -9.07 0.16
N HIS A 75 -7.01 -8.56 -0.94
CA HIS A 75 -6.15 -9.36 -1.80
C HIS A 75 -4.83 -9.72 -1.12
N LEU A 76 -4.21 -8.80 -0.37
CA LEU A 76 -3.03 -9.11 0.46
C LEU A 76 -3.32 -10.19 1.48
N MET A 77 -4.54 -10.19 2.05
CA MET A 77 -4.96 -11.23 2.98
C MET A 77 -5.10 -12.59 2.33
N ALA A 78 -5.59 -12.65 1.10
CA ALA A 78 -5.72 -13.90 0.35
C ALA A 78 -4.35 -14.54 0.04
N THR A 79 -3.27 -13.74 -0.08
CA THR A 79 -1.90 -14.21 -0.32
C THR A 79 -0.95 -13.91 0.84
N ARG A 80 -1.48 -13.88 2.07
CA ARG A 80 -0.79 -13.41 3.28
C ARG A 80 0.61 -14.00 3.47
N ASP A 81 0.77 -15.30 3.33
CA ASP A 81 2.05 -15.98 3.58
C ASP A 81 3.13 -15.52 2.61
N GLU A 82 2.78 -15.40 1.33
CA GLU A 82 3.68 -14.92 0.28
C GLU A 82 4.06 -13.45 0.52
N VAL A 83 3.09 -12.61 0.88
CA VAL A 83 3.29 -11.18 1.12
C VAL A 83 4.16 -10.94 2.37
N VAL A 84 3.96 -11.71 3.44
CA VAL A 84 4.79 -11.63 4.65
C VAL A 84 6.23 -12.10 4.37
N ALA A 85 6.40 -13.22 3.66
CA ALA A 85 7.72 -13.71 3.28
C ALA A 85 8.46 -12.72 2.36
N GLN A 86 7.74 -12.10 1.42
CA GLN A 86 8.28 -11.06 0.55
C GLN A 86 8.72 -9.83 1.36
N GLN A 87 7.92 -9.38 2.32
CA GLN A 87 8.28 -8.24 3.16
C GLN A 87 9.56 -8.50 3.96
N ALA A 88 9.74 -9.72 4.49
CA ALA A 88 10.96 -10.09 5.19
C ALA A 88 12.22 -10.00 4.31
N ILE A 89 12.10 -10.30 3.00
CA ILE A 89 13.19 -10.12 2.03
C ILE A 89 13.51 -8.63 1.84
N VAL A 90 12.48 -7.78 1.73
CA VAL A 90 12.64 -6.33 1.57
C VAL A 90 13.34 -5.73 2.80
N ASP A 91 12.86 -6.06 4.00
CA ASP A 91 13.39 -5.52 5.27
C ASP A 91 14.84 -5.95 5.54
N ALA A 92 15.29 -7.06 4.95
CA ALA A 92 16.66 -7.55 5.07
C ALA A 92 17.68 -6.86 4.14
N SER A 93 17.26 -5.96 3.23
CA SER A 93 18.16 -5.28 2.29
C SER A 93 17.94 -3.76 2.29
N PRO A 94 18.97 -2.96 2.63
CA PRO A 94 18.91 -1.50 2.51
C PRO A 94 18.56 -1.02 1.09
N THR A 95 19.02 -1.74 0.06
CA THR A 95 18.72 -1.46 -1.35
C THR A 95 17.22 -1.62 -1.62
N LEU A 96 16.61 -2.71 -1.14
CA LEU A 96 15.18 -2.94 -1.30
C LEU A 96 14.34 -1.95 -0.48
N ILE A 97 14.74 -1.62 0.75
CA ILE A 97 14.08 -0.58 1.54
C ILE A 97 14.06 0.77 0.81
N ALA A 98 15.18 1.15 0.17
CA ALA A 98 15.23 2.38 -0.63
C ALA A 98 14.30 2.31 -1.86
N GLY A 99 14.24 1.15 -2.52
CA GLY A 99 13.35 0.89 -3.64
C GLY A 99 11.87 0.90 -3.26
N ASP A 100 11.53 0.44 -2.05
CA ASP A 100 10.17 0.45 -1.51
C ASP A 100 9.69 1.89 -1.26
N ARG A 101 10.54 2.76 -0.69
CA ARG A 101 10.23 4.19 -0.53
C ARG A 101 9.99 4.93 -1.84
N ALA A 102 10.59 4.48 -2.95
CA ALA A 102 10.28 5.05 -4.26
C ALA A 102 8.89 4.64 -4.74
N ARG A 103 8.47 3.40 -4.46
CA ARG A 103 7.14 2.87 -4.76
C ARG A 103 6.05 3.50 -3.91
N ASP A 104 6.36 3.85 -2.67
CA ASP A 104 5.47 4.64 -1.81
C ASP A 104 5.06 5.97 -2.46
N ARG A 105 5.99 6.64 -3.14
CA ARG A 105 5.70 7.87 -3.87
C ARG A 105 4.78 7.63 -5.06
N GLU A 106 4.97 6.52 -5.80
CA GLU A 106 4.06 6.14 -6.89
C GLU A 106 2.63 5.95 -6.39
N TRP A 107 2.45 5.38 -5.19
CA TRP A 107 1.13 5.26 -4.56
C TRP A 107 0.53 6.62 -4.16
N ASP A 108 1.34 7.49 -3.53
CA ASP A 108 0.90 8.84 -3.16
C ASP A 108 0.40 9.61 -4.40
N ASP A 109 1.15 9.53 -5.51
CA ASP A 109 0.78 10.17 -6.78
C ASP A 109 -0.46 9.56 -7.42
N ALA A 110 -0.57 8.22 -7.43
CA ALA A 110 -1.72 7.51 -7.98
C ALA A 110 -3.01 7.86 -7.22
N VAL A 111 -2.96 7.90 -5.89
CA VAL A 111 -4.11 8.29 -5.06
C VAL A 111 -4.44 9.77 -5.26
N ALA A 112 -3.45 10.66 -5.32
CA ALA A 112 -3.70 12.08 -5.59
C ALA A 112 -4.38 12.30 -6.95
N ALA A 113 -3.95 11.58 -7.99
CA ALA A 113 -4.56 11.60 -9.32
C ALA A 113 -6.00 11.07 -9.30
N ALA A 114 -6.25 9.96 -8.59
CA ALA A 114 -7.59 9.41 -8.43
C ALA A 114 -8.55 10.40 -7.73
N LEU A 115 -8.08 11.09 -6.70
CA LEU A 115 -8.85 12.14 -6.02
C LEU A 115 -9.11 13.36 -6.91
N ALA A 116 -8.27 13.60 -7.92
CA ALA A 116 -8.38 14.71 -8.87
C ALA A 116 -9.29 14.41 -10.07
N GLY A 117 -9.67 13.16 -10.31
CA GLY A 117 -10.66 12.79 -11.33
C GLY A 117 -10.27 13.16 -12.76
N GLY A 118 -8.97 13.13 -13.08
CA GLY A 118 -8.44 13.42 -14.42
C GLY A 118 -7.84 14.82 -14.60
N ALA A 119 -7.99 15.71 -13.61
CA ALA A 119 -7.28 16.98 -13.55
C ALA A 119 -5.94 16.85 -12.79
N SER A 120 -5.10 17.88 -12.87
CA SER A 120 -3.92 17.99 -12.01
C SER A 120 -4.32 18.10 -10.54
N PRO A 121 -3.76 17.28 -9.62
CA PRO A 121 -4.12 17.33 -8.20
C PRO A 121 -3.77 18.68 -7.55
N THR A 122 -4.76 19.24 -6.85
CA THR A 122 -4.60 20.40 -5.97
C THR A 122 -3.76 20.06 -4.74
N THR A 123 -3.24 21.07 -4.03
CA THR A 123 -2.51 20.87 -2.76
C THR A 123 -3.34 20.09 -1.75
N ARG A 124 -4.64 20.36 -1.65
CA ARG A 124 -5.55 19.62 -0.75
C ARG A 124 -5.56 18.13 -1.10
N GLN A 125 -5.71 17.77 -2.38
CA GLN A 125 -5.74 16.37 -2.82
C GLN A 125 -4.40 15.65 -2.58
N ARG A 126 -3.27 16.34 -2.77
CA ARG A 126 -1.94 15.78 -2.45
C ARG A 126 -1.76 15.54 -0.96
N VAL A 127 -2.18 16.49 -0.12
CA VAL A 127 -2.14 16.34 1.34
C VAL A 127 -3.05 15.19 1.79
N THR A 128 -4.27 15.10 1.25
CA THR A 128 -5.18 13.99 1.54
C THR A 128 -4.59 12.65 1.12
N ALA A 129 -4.02 12.55 -0.08
CA ALA A 129 -3.38 11.32 -0.57
C ALA A 129 -2.21 10.89 0.35
N GLY A 130 -1.31 11.83 0.67
CA GLY A 130 -0.17 11.55 1.55
C GLY A 130 -0.59 11.14 2.97
N ALA A 131 -1.66 11.74 3.51
CA ALA A 131 -2.21 11.36 4.80
C ALA A 131 -2.82 9.94 4.77
N MET A 132 -3.64 9.63 3.76
CA MET A 132 -4.24 8.31 3.59
C MET A 132 -3.17 7.23 3.44
N MET A 133 -2.21 7.43 2.52
CA MET A 133 -1.16 6.44 2.27
C MET A 133 -0.18 6.34 3.42
N GLY A 134 0.11 7.44 4.13
CA GLY A 134 0.89 7.39 5.37
C GLY A 134 0.26 6.49 6.43
N ALA A 135 -1.06 6.61 6.60
CA ALA A 135 -1.81 5.78 7.54
C ALA A 135 -1.86 4.30 7.10
N ILE A 136 -2.04 4.03 5.80
CA ILE A 136 -1.97 2.67 5.24
C ILE A 136 -0.58 2.06 5.44
N ARG A 137 0.51 2.79 5.17
CA ARG A 137 1.88 2.33 5.43
C ARG A 137 2.11 1.99 6.90
N SER A 138 1.58 2.80 7.82
CA SER A 138 1.63 2.52 9.26
C SER A 138 0.86 1.24 9.61
N THR A 139 -0.33 1.06 9.02
CA THR A 139 -1.18 -0.12 9.23
C THR A 139 -0.50 -1.39 8.74
N LEU A 140 0.07 -1.35 7.53
CA LEU A 140 0.80 -2.46 6.95
C LEU A 140 2.03 -2.82 7.79
N ARG A 141 2.77 -1.83 8.31
CA ARG A 141 3.90 -2.08 9.22
C ARG A 141 3.47 -2.89 10.45
N VAL A 142 2.43 -2.44 11.15
CA VAL A 142 1.89 -3.16 12.33
C VAL A 142 1.42 -4.56 11.94
N TRP A 143 0.76 -4.68 10.79
CA TRP A 143 0.30 -5.96 10.27
C TRP A 143 1.49 -6.90 9.99
N PHE A 144 2.55 -6.44 9.34
CA PHE A 144 3.77 -7.21 9.08
C PHE A 144 4.52 -7.62 10.35
N GLU A 145 4.67 -6.71 11.32
CA GLU A 145 5.24 -6.99 12.64
C GLU A 145 4.44 -8.07 13.38
N GLY A 146 3.11 -8.03 13.26
CA GLY A 146 2.18 -9.06 13.73
C GLY A 146 2.20 -10.36 12.91
N GLN A 147 3.12 -10.50 11.95
CA GLN A 147 3.21 -11.58 10.97
C GLN A 147 1.94 -11.72 10.14
N GLY A 148 1.19 -10.65 9.91
CA GLY A 148 -0.05 -10.68 9.14
C GLY A 148 -1.15 -11.58 9.69
N ARG A 149 -1.23 -11.73 11.02
CA ARG A 149 -2.26 -12.54 11.68
C ARG A 149 -3.59 -11.82 11.86
N GLU A 150 -3.53 -10.50 11.97
CA GLU A 150 -4.71 -9.65 12.12
C GLU A 150 -5.44 -9.46 10.78
N ASP A 151 -6.74 -9.16 10.86
CA ASP A 151 -7.56 -8.81 9.70
C ASP A 151 -7.18 -7.43 9.17
N LEU A 152 -6.44 -7.42 8.07
CA LEU A 152 -5.95 -6.19 7.43
C LEU A 152 -7.10 -5.32 6.88
N VAL A 153 -8.21 -5.92 6.47
CA VAL A 153 -9.39 -5.16 5.98
C VAL A 153 -9.99 -4.38 7.13
N ARG A 154 -10.20 -5.04 8.27
CA ARG A 154 -10.68 -4.38 9.50
C ARG A 154 -9.73 -3.27 9.93
N MET A 155 -8.42 -3.55 10.01
CA MET A 155 -7.41 -2.55 10.38
C MET A 155 -7.39 -1.35 9.42
N GLY A 156 -7.57 -1.57 8.12
CA GLY A 156 -7.64 -0.50 7.11
C GLY A 156 -8.88 0.39 7.28
N LEU A 157 -10.04 -0.21 7.54
CA LEU A 157 -11.28 0.53 7.82
C LEU A 157 -11.17 1.37 9.09
N GLU A 158 -10.62 0.80 10.17
CA GLU A 158 -10.35 1.52 11.42
C GLU A 158 -9.39 2.70 11.19
N THR A 159 -8.39 2.53 10.35
CA THR A 159 -7.43 3.57 9.99
C THR A 159 -8.09 4.74 9.25
N PHE A 160 -8.99 4.46 8.31
CA PHE A 160 -9.75 5.52 7.65
C PHE A 160 -10.71 6.25 8.59
N ALA A 161 -11.32 5.53 9.54
CA ALA A 161 -12.14 6.15 10.58
C ALA A 161 -11.31 7.11 11.46
N LEU A 162 -10.10 6.69 11.89
CA LEU A 162 -9.18 7.54 12.65
C LEU A 162 -8.80 8.81 11.88
N LEU A 163 -8.54 8.71 10.57
CA LEU A 163 -8.27 9.89 9.75
C LEU A 163 -9.47 10.83 9.63
N ALA A 164 -10.69 10.28 9.57
CA ALA A 164 -11.93 11.05 9.50
C ALA A 164 -12.25 11.78 10.80
N ASP A 165 -11.96 11.17 11.95
CA ASP A 165 -12.09 11.79 13.28
C ASP A 165 -11.06 12.93 13.49
N GLY A 166 -10.03 12.97 12.64
CA GLY A 166 -9.00 14.00 12.61
C GLY A 166 -7.80 13.69 13.51
N LEU A 167 -6.69 14.40 13.27
CA LEU A 167 -5.42 14.20 13.99
C LEU A 167 -5.36 14.92 15.35
N ALA A 168 -6.46 15.55 15.78
CA ALA A 168 -6.50 16.22 17.06
C ALA A 168 -6.55 15.15 18.17
N PRO A 169 -5.67 15.21 19.19
CA PRO A 169 -5.72 14.28 20.30
C PRO A 169 -7.08 14.40 21.00
N GLY A 170 -7.87 13.33 20.92
CA GLY A 170 -9.11 13.10 21.67
C GLY A 170 -10.03 14.31 21.85
N ARG A 171 -11.05 14.45 20.99
CA ARG A 171 -12.32 14.98 21.51
C ARG A 171 -12.90 13.93 22.45
N ALA A 172 -12.45 13.93 23.70
CA ALA A 172 -13.27 13.40 24.79
C ALA A 172 -14.66 14.00 24.58
N ARG A 173 -15.67 13.15 24.37
CA ARG A 173 -17.07 13.57 24.30
C ARG A 173 -17.30 14.53 25.46
N ALA A 174 -17.41 15.82 25.18
CA ALA A 174 -17.93 16.78 26.14
C ALA A 174 -19.37 16.36 26.38
N GLN A 175 -19.59 15.52 27.39
CA GLN A 175 -20.91 15.37 28.00
C GLN A 175 -21.26 16.76 28.51
N GLY A 176 -22.12 17.45 27.76
CA GLY A 176 -22.63 18.75 28.16
C GLY A 176 -23.29 18.62 29.53
N PRO A 177 -23.13 19.61 30.43
CA PRO A 177 -23.93 19.63 31.65
C PRO A 177 -25.41 19.69 31.28
N ARG A 178 -26.20 18.76 31.83
CA ARG A 178 -27.67 18.78 31.72
C ARG A 178 -28.20 20.11 32.28
N PRO A 179 -29.29 20.65 31.73
CA PRO A 179 -29.90 21.86 32.26
C PRO A 179 -30.45 21.56 33.66
N THR A 180 -29.93 22.23 34.67
CA THR A 180 -30.63 22.40 35.95
C THR A 180 -31.73 23.42 35.76
N THR A 181 -32.95 22.91 35.66
CA THR A 181 -34.19 23.64 35.92
C THR A 181 -34.12 24.36 37.26
N THR A 182 -34.29 25.67 37.27
CA THR A 182 -34.97 26.44 38.33
C THR A 182 -35.46 27.75 37.73
#